data_AF-A0A3B8VYT3-F1
#
_entry.id   AF-A0A3B8VYT3-F1
#
_cell.length_a   1.000
_cell.length_b   1.000
_cell.length_c   1.000
_cell.angle_alpha   90.00
_cell.angle_beta   90.00
_cell.angle_gamma   90.00
#
_symmetry.space_group_name_H-M   'P 1'
#
loop_
_entity.id
_entity.type
_entity.pdbx_description
1 polymer ?
#
loop_
_entity_poly.entity_id
_entity_poly.type
_entity_poly.pdbx_seq_one_letter_code
_entity_poly.pdbx_strand_id
1 'polypeptide(L)'
;MIGLLDCNNFYVSCERMFNPLLRNKPVVVLSNNDGCVVARSNESKALGVPMGVPLFKIRELIKQHDIKVLSSNYELYGDMSSRVMTLLYEHAPSVE
;
A
#
# COMPACT_ATOMS: atom_id res chain seq x y z
N MET A 1 12.29 15.86 22.33
CA MET A 1 12.70 14.79 21.38
C MET A 1 11.59 14.68 20.35
N ILE A 2 11.92 14.55 19.06
CA ILE A 2 10.95 14.43 17.96
C ILE A 2 11.09 13.02 17.38
N GLY A 3 9.97 12.36 17.11
CA GLY A 3 9.91 11.07 16.45
C GLY A 3 9.17 11.19 15.11
N LEU A 4 9.65 10.48 14.09
CA LEU A 4 8.98 10.38 12.79
C LEU A 4 8.48 8.94 12.62
N LEU A 5 7.19 8.78 12.35
CA LEU A 5 6.55 7.49 12.13
C LEU A 5 6.01 7.40 10.71
N ASP A 6 6.35 6.32 10.01
CA ASP A 6 5.86 6.02 8.67
C ASP A 6 5.30 4.59 8.63
N CYS A 7 4.10 4.44 8.07
CA CYS A 7 3.48 3.13 7.91
C CYS A 7 4.00 2.43 6.65
N ASN A 8 4.74 1.33 6.85
CA ASN A 8 5.31 0.53 5.77
C ASN A 8 4.25 0.08 4.74
N ASN A 9 4.48 0.41 3.47
CA ASN A 9 3.64 -0.02 2.33
C ASN A 9 2.14 0.18 2.61
N PHE A 10 1.77 1.33 3.19
CA PHE A 10 0.51 1.55 3.90
C PHE A 10 -0.73 0.94 3.23
N TYR A 11 -1.03 1.26 1.96
CA TYR A 11 -2.24 0.73 1.31
C TYR A 11 -2.21 -0.79 1.16
N VAL A 12 -1.07 -1.37 0.78
CA VAL A 12 -0.92 -2.84 0.69
C VAL A 12 -1.06 -3.48 2.07
N SER A 13 -0.57 -2.83 3.12
CA SER A 13 -0.71 -3.29 4.50
C SER A 13 -2.17 -3.25 4.97
N CYS A 14 -2.94 -2.23 4.58
CA CYS A 14 -4.37 -2.16 4.84
C CYS A 14 -5.13 -3.32 4.18
N GLU A 15 -4.88 -3.58 2.89
CA GLU A 15 -5.49 -4.70 2.16
C GLU A 15 -5.15 -6.05 2.80
N ARG A 16 -3.90 -6.26 3.22
CA ARG A 16 -3.45 -7.49 3.89
C ARG A 16 -4.07 -7.72 5.26
N MET A 17 -4.51 -6.66 5.94
CA MET A 17 -5.17 -6.78 7.23
C MET A 17 -6.53 -7.48 7.09
N PHE A 18 -7.26 -7.18 6.02
CA PHE A 18 -8.59 -7.74 5.75
C PHE A 18 -8.57 -8.92 4.79
N ASN A 19 -7.47 -9.12 4.04
CA ASN A 19 -7.27 -10.29 3.20
C ASN A 19 -5.92 -10.96 3.49
N PRO A 20 -5.89 -11.92 4.44
CA PRO A 20 -4.67 -12.66 4.79
C PRO A 20 -4.04 -13.44 3.62
N LEU A 21 -4.79 -13.75 2.57
CA LEU A 21 -4.27 -14.46 1.39
C LEU A 21 -3.27 -13.62 0.58
N LEU A 22 -3.17 -12.32 0.85
CA LEU A 22 -2.24 -11.38 0.23
C LEU A 22 -0.88 -11.31 0.95
N ARG A 23 -0.74 -11.96 2.12
CA ARG A 23 0.53 -12.00 2.85
C ARG A 23 1.57 -12.78 2.07
N ASN A 24 2.81 -12.29 2.07
CA ASN A 24 3.95 -12.89 1.37
C ASN A 24 3.78 -13.03 -0.16
N LYS A 25 2.83 -12.28 -0.75
CA LYS A 25 2.58 -12.26 -2.20
C LYS A 25 2.94 -10.91 -2.80
N PRO A 26 3.38 -10.87 -4.07
CA PRO A 26 3.51 -9.61 -4.80
C PRO A 26 2.15 -8.97 -5.01
N VAL A 27 1.94 -7.82 -4.39
CA VAL A 27 0.73 -6.99 -4.48
C VAL A 27 1.08 -5.56 -4.87
N VAL A 28 0.28 -4.99 -5.77
CA VAL A 28 0.27 -3.57 -6.11
C VAL A 28 -1.13 -2.99 -5.95
N VAL A 29 -1.22 -1.74 -5.48
CA VAL A 29 -2.46 -0.97 -5.44
C VAL A 29 -2.36 0.15 -6.46
N LEU A 30 -3.43 0.36 -7.23
CA LEU A 30 -3.51 1.35 -8.29
C LEU A 30 -4.20 2.63 -7.87
N SER A 31 -3.90 3.74 -8.53
CA SER A 31 -4.58 5.02 -8.36
C SER A 31 -6.06 4.94 -8.76
N ASN A 32 -6.79 6.05 -8.55
CA ASN A 32 -8.07 6.30 -9.21
C ASN A 32 -8.04 5.90 -10.70
N ASN A 33 -9.13 5.27 -11.15
CA ASN A 33 -9.30 4.74 -12.50
C ASN A 33 -8.24 3.71 -12.93
N ASP A 34 -7.55 3.07 -11.98
CA ASP A 34 -6.56 2.02 -12.22
C ASP A 34 -5.40 2.43 -13.15
N GLY A 35 -5.05 3.71 -13.13
CA GLY A 35 -4.05 4.29 -14.04
C GLY A 35 -2.62 3.87 -13.71
N CYS A 36 -2.19 4.15 -12.48
CA CYS A 36 -0.78 4.01 -12.08
C CYS A 36 -0.64 3.25 -10.75
N VAL A 37 0.48 2.57 -10.56
CA VAL A 37 0.80 1.91 -9.28
C VAL A 37 1.16 2.95 -8.22
N VAL A 38 0.37 3.02 -7.14
CA VAL A 38 0.52 3.98 -6.03
C VAL A 38 0.96 3.34 -4.72
N ALA A 39 0.86 2.02 -4.58
CA ALA A 39 1.50 1.29 -3.48
C ALA A 39 1.96 -0.10 -3.92
N ARG A 40 3.01 -0.60 -3.29
CA ARG A 40 3.69 -1.84 -3.67
C ARG A 40 4.15 -2.60 -2.44
N SER A 41 3.88 -3.90 -2.44
CA SER A 41 4.47 -4.86 -1.50
C SER A 41 6.00 -4.92 -1.65
N ASN A 42 6.70 -5.42 -0.64
CA ASN A 42 8.16 -5.61 -0.73
C ASN A 42 8.52 -6.62 -1.83
N GLU A 43 7.67 -7.62 -1.99
CA GLU A 43 7.74 -8.66 -3.01
C GLU A 43 7.64 -8.04 -4.41
N SER A 44 6.69 -7.14 -4.65
CA SER A 44 6.58 -6.40 -5.92
C SER A 44 7.76 -5.45 -6.16
N LYS A 45 8.31 -4.83 -5.10
CA LYS A 45 9.52 -4.00 -5.22
C LYS A 45 10.73 -4.85 -5.64
N ALA A 46 10.89 -6.03 -5.06
CA ALA A 46 11.97 -6.96 -5.41
C ALA A 46 11.88 -7.46 -6.85
N LEU A 47 10.66 -7.55 -7.40
CA LEU A 47 10.41 -7.85 -8.82
C LEU A 47 10.63 -6.65 -9.76
N GLY A 48 11.06 -5.51 -9.23
CA GLY A 48 11.41 -4.33 -10.03
C GLY A 48 10.23 -3.45 -10.47
N VAL A 49 9.02 -3.62 -9.90
CA VAL A 49 7.88 -2.76 -10.22
C VAL A 49 8.18 -1.32 -9.77
N PRO A 50 8.26 -0.30 -10.65
CA PRO A 50 8.55 1.08 -10.24
C PRO A 50 7.36 1.79 -9.56
N MET A 51 7.63 2.87 -8.82
CA MET A 51 6.57 3.73 -8.28
C MET A 51 5.92 4.53 -9.42
N GLY A 52 4.60 4.74 -9.37
CA GLY A 52 3.91 5.61 -10.32
C GLY A 52 3.91 5.08 -11.75
N VAL A 53 4.35 3.83 -11.98
CA VAL A 53 4.36 3.23 -13.30
C VAL A 53 2.90 3.02 -13.76
N PRO A 54 2.54 3.44 -14.99
CA PRO A 54 1.25 3.12 -15.55
C PRO A 54 1.05 1.61 -15.67
N LEU A 55 -0.13 1.12 -15.29
CA LEU A 55 -0.44 -0.32 -15.25
C LEU A 55 -0.12 -1.00 -16.58
N PHE A 56 -0.44 -0.36 -17.71
CA PHE A 56 -0.25 -0.93 -19.04
C PHE A 56 1.21 -1.26 -19.36
N LYS A 57 2.18 -0.54 -18.76
CA LYS A 57 3.62 -0.74 -19.00
C LYS A 57 4.17 -1.98 -18.29
N ILE A 58 3.48 -2.52 -17.29
CA ILE A 58 3.94 -3.64 -16.47
C ILE A 58 3.06 -4.89 -16.61
N ARG A 59 2.16 -4.95 -17.60
CA ARG A 59 1.22 -6.06 -17.79
C ARG A 59 1.92 -7.42 -17.93
N GLU A 60 3.03 -7.48 -18.67
CA GLU A 60 3.77 -8.73 -18.85
C GLU A 60 4.48 -9.16 -17.55
N LEU A 61 5.06 -8.21 -16.82
CA LEU A 61 5.66 -8.47 -15.51
C LEU A 61 4.61 -8.99 -14.50
N ILE A 62 3.41 -8.43 -14.52
CA ILE A 62 2.28 -8.87 -13.69
C ILE A 62 1.92 -10.33 -13.98
N LYS A 63 1.77 -10.68 -15.27
CA LYS A 63 1.45 -12.06 -15.68
C LYS A 63 2.58 -13.03 -15.31
N GLN A 64 3.83 -12.65 -15.57
CA GLN A 64 5.00 -13.50 -15.34
C GLN A 64 5.15 -13.91 -13.86
N HIS A 65 4.83 -13.02 -12.93
CA HIS A 65 5.05 -13.23 -11.50
C HIS A 65 3.76 -13.35 -10.68
N ASP A 66 2.60 -13.47 -11.33
CA ASP A 66 1.28 -13.49 -10.71
C ASP A 66 1.07 -12.35 -9.69
N ILE A 67 1.46 -11.13 -10.07
CA ILE A 67 1.33 -9.95 -9.21
C ILE A 67 -0.16 -9.64 -9.02
N LYS A 68 -0.62 -9.59 -7.77
CA LYS A 68 -2.00 -9.18 -7.47
C LYS A 68 -2.14 -7.67 -7.62
N VAL A 69 -3.11 -7.28 -8.43
CA VAL A 69 -3.40 -5.88 -8.76
C VAL A 69 -4.73 -5.54 -8.13
N LEU A 70 -4.76 -4.50 -7.30
CA LEU A 70 -5.94 -4.04 -6.58
C LEU A 70 -6.22 -2.58 -6.97
N SER A 71 -7.49 -2.25 -7.20
CA SER A 71 -7.95 -0.86 -7.23
C SER A 71 -7.85 -0.25 -5.83
N SER A 72 -7.65 1.08 -5.75
CA SER A 72 -7.60 1.75 -4.45
C SER A 72 -8.95 1.70 -3.70
N ASN A 73 -8.88 1.39 -2.41
CA ASN A 73 -9.98 1.54 -1.46
C ASN A 73 -9.70 2.69 -0.48
N TYR A 74 -9.96 3.93 -0.91
CA TYR A 74 -9.62 5.12 -0.12
C TYR A 74 -10.41 5.24 1.19
N GLU A 75 -11.63 4.70 1.24
CA GLU A 75 -12.41 4.65 2.49
C GLU A 75 -11.70 3.80 3.53
N LEU A 76 -11.24 2.60 3.15
CA LEU A 76 -10.44 1.73 4.00
C LEU A 76 -9.15 2.41 4.46
N TYR A 77 -8.42 3.03 3.53
CA TYR A 77 -7.13 3.64 3.84
C TYR A 77 -7.28 4.84 4.77
N GLY A 78 -8.35 5.63 4.59
CA GLY A 78 -8.70 6.74 5.46
C GLY A 78 -9.09 6.30 6.87
N ASP A 79 -9.92 5.26 7.00
CA ASP A 79 -10.28 4.68 8.30
C ASP A 79 -9.02 4.18 9.04
N MET A 80 -8.19 3.39 8.36
CA MET A 80 -6.96 2.86 8.96
C MET A 80 -5.99 3.97 9.37
N SER A 81 -5.86 5.02 8.55
CA SER A 81 -5.00 6.16 8.87
C SER A 81 -5.52 6.89 10.11
N SER A 82 -6.83 7.10 10.20
CA SER A 82 -7.47 7.78 11.33
C SER A 82 -7.26 7.00 12.64
N ARG A 83 -7.33 5.68 12.59
CA ARG A 83 -7.07 4.81 13.75
C ARG A 83 -5.62 4.86 14.20
N VAL A 84 -4.65 4.89 13.27
CA VAL A 84 -3.23 5.09 13.60
C VAL A 84 -3.02 6.46 14.26
N MET A 85 -3.56 7.53 13.67
CA MET A 85 -3.42 8.88 14.23
C MET A 85 -4.05 9.01 15.61
N THR A 86 -5.22 8.38 15.83
CA THR A 86 -5.89 8.35 17.14
C THR A 86 -4.96 7.79 18.22
N LEU A 87 -4.31 6.66 17.96
CA LEU A 87 -3.33 6.07 18.89
C LEU A 87 -2.13 6.99 19.12
N LEU A 88 -1.67 7.71 18.10
CA LEU A 88 -0.56 8.66 18.27
C LEU A 88 -0.95 9.85 19.16
N TYR A 89 -2.15 10.40 18.98
CA TYR A 89 -2.65 11.48 19.85
C TYR A 89 -2.82 11.06 21.31
N GLU A 90 -3.12 9.79 21.57
CA GLU A 90 -3.21 9.26 22.95
C GLU A 90 -1.85 9.10 23.63
N HIS A 91 -0.78 8.91 22.85
CA HIS A 91 0.54 8.53 23.37
C HIS A 91 1.64 9.59 23.20
N ALA A 92 1.39 10.63 22.40
CA ALA A 92 2.32 11.72 22.20
C ALA A 92 1.74 13.05 22.71
N PRO A 93 2.54 13.92 23.34
CA PRO A 93 2.08 15.22 23.82
C PRO A 93 1.67 16.17 22.68
N SER A 94 2.17 15.94 21.46
CA SER A 94 1.85 16.69 20.23
C SER A 94 2.15 15.84 19.01
N VAL A 95 1.35 15.96 17.94
CA VAL A 95 1.51 15.26 16.66
C VAL A 95 1.29 16.25 15.51
N GLU A 96 2.08 16.14 14.45
CA GLU A 96 1.98 16.89 13.18
C GLU A 96 1.91 15.94 11.98
#